data_AF-A0A8T7KBL3-F1
#
_entry.id   AF-A0A8T7KBL3-F1
#
_cell.length_a   1.000
_cell.length_b   1.000
_cell.length_c   1.000
_cell.angle_alpha   90.00
_cell.angle_beta   90.00
_cell.angle_gamma   90.00
#
_symmetry.space_group_name_H-M   'P 1'
#
loop_
_entity.id
_entity.type
_entity.pdbx_description
1 polymer ?
#
loop_
_entity_poly.entity_id
_entity_poly.type
_entity_poly.pdbx_seq_one_letter_code
_entity_poly.pdbx_strand_id
1 'polypeptide(L)'
;CMEVEFVQGVKMSPQAAASVGELAARKKVVLTAHGPYFINLNAVEPEKVHMSKERILQTARIAALFGAKSITFHAAFYLESTPQETYTTVKKHLQEVVNTLRREGNKVTISPEVTGKPTQFGSLEEILRLSSEIEGVAPCLDFSHWHARTGKANSYQEFLDILDQVERKLGRQALDNMHIHLSGIAYGKKGEIKHLMLPDSDFQYAELLKALKERKVKGVVISESIPHLEQDALLLQQTYRDLR
;
A
#
# COMPACT_ATOMS: atom_id res chain seq x y z
N CYS A 1 7.98 -12.61 0.91
CA CYS A 1 7.38 -11.61 1.81
C CYS A 1 6.00 -12.10 2.20
N MET A 2 5.42 -11.53 3.26
CA MET A 2 4.03 -11.73 3.67
C MET A 2 3.51 -10.43 4.26
N GLU A 3 2.20 -10.21 4.16
CA GLU A 3 1.52 -9.11 4.82
C GLU A 3 0.64 -9.64 5.95
N VAL A 4 0.69 -9.00 7.11
CA VAL A 4 -0.20 -9.29 8.23
C VAL A 4 -1.43 -8.40 8.11
N GLU A 5 -2.57 -9.00 7.81
CA GLU A 5 -3.82 -8.28 7.61
C GLU A 5 -4.57 -8.01 8.92
N PHE A 6 -4.62 -6.74 9.35
CA PHE A 6 -5.45 -6.30 10.48
C PHE A 6 -6.79 -5.70 10.02
N VAL A 7 -7.30 -6.15 8.88
CA VAL A 7 -8.44 -5.57 8.17
C VAL A 7 -9.71 -5.44 9.03
N GLN A 8 -9.90 -6.32 10.02
CA GLN A 8 -11.02 -6.30 11.00
C GLN A 8 -10.59 -5.86 12.42
N GLY A 9 -9.47 -5.16 12.53
CA GLY A 9 -8.94 -4.63 13.79
C GLY A 9 -7.63 -5.32 14.24
N VAL A 10 -6.84 -4.57 15.00
CA VAL A 10 -5.54 -5.01 15.50
C VAL A 10 -5.73 -5.80 16.81
N LYS A 11 -5.91 -7.12 16.69
CA LYS A 11 -6.18 -8.02 17.85
C LYS A 11 -4.97 -8.87 18.27
N MET A 12 -3.86 -8.77 17.55
CA MET A 12 -2.64 -9.53 17.84
C MET A 12 -1.99 -9.01 19.12
N SER A 13 -1.72 -9.90 20.07
CA SER A 13 -1.02 -9.56 21.31
C SER A 13 0.47 -9.27 21.05
N PRO A 14 1.13 -8.45 21.91
CA PRO A 14 2.57 -8.22 21.82
C PRO A 14 3.42 -9.51 21.80
N GLN A 15 3.02 -10.52 22.59
CA GLN A 15 3.72 -11.82 22.66
C GLN A 15 3.58 -12.61 21.35
N ALA A 16 2.38 -12.58 20.74
CA ALA A 16 2.16 -13.20 19.44
C ALA A 16 2.96 -12.48 18.34
N ALA A 17 2.97 -11.13 18.36
CA ALA A 17 3.76 -10.33 17.43
C ALA A 17 5.26 -10.67 17.52
N ALA A 18 5.82 -10.71 18.73
CA ALA A 18 7.22 -11.11 18.93
C ALA A 18 7.51 -12.52 18.36
N SER A 19 6.62 -13.48 18.62
CA SER A 19 6.76 -14.85 18.09
C SER A 19 6.73 -14.92 16.55
N VAL A 20 5.84 -14.12 15.93
CA VAL A 20 5.76 -13.97 14.47
C VAL A 20 7.05 -13.37 13.91
N GLY A 21 7.57 -12.31 14.54
CA GLY A 21 8.81 -11.65 14.14
C GLY A 21 10.02 -12.60 14.20
N GLU A 22 10.16 -13.36 15.29
CA GLU A 22 11.23 -14.37 15.43
C GLU A 22 11.15 -15.45 14.35
N LEU A 23 9.93 -15.94 14.06
CA LEU A 23 9.74 -16.94 13.02
C LEU A 23 10.07 -16.38 11.63
N ALA A 24 9.60 -15.18 11.31
CA ALA A 24 9.85 -14.53 10.05
C ALA A 24 11.35 -14.26 9.84
N ALA A 25 12.07 -13.81 10.88
CA ALA A 25 13.52 -13.63 10.85
C ALA A 25 14.26 -14.94 10.56
N ARG A 26 13.91 -16.03 11.26
CA ARG A 26 14.50 -17.37 11.01
C ARG A 26 14.23 -17.87 9.59
N LYS A 27 13.03 -17.61 9.07
CA LYS A 27 12.61 -18.00 7.71
C LYS A 27 13.03 -17.02 6.63
N LYS A 28 13.67 -15.89 7.00
CA LYS A 28 14.05 -14.80 6.09
C LYS A 28 12.87 -14.24 5.28
N VAL A 29 11.70 -14.17 5.91
CA VAL A 29 10.49 -13.61 5.32
C VAL A 29 10.37 -12.14 5.73
N VAL A 30 10.36 -11.24 4.75
CA VAL A 30 10.04 -9.82 4.97
C VAL A 30 8.55 -9.68 5.27
N LEU A 31 8.22 -8.94 6.32
CA LEU A 31 6.84 -8.67 6.73
C LEU A 31 6.43 -7.21 6.46
N THR A 32 5.17 -7.03 6.07
CA THR A 32 4.42 -5.77 6.07
C THR A 32 3.11 -5.97 6.85
N ALA A 33 2.32 -4.90 7.04
CA ALA A 33 1.01 -5.03 7.66
C ALA A 33 -0.05 -4.18 6.96
N HIS A 34 -1.28 -4.69 6.85
CA HIS A 34 -2.41 -3.92 6.36
C HIS A 34 -3.25 -3.41 7.54
N GLY A 35 -3.54 -2.11 7.55
CA GLY A 35 -4.42 -1.47 8.53
C GLY A 35 -5.91 -1.78 8.32
N PRO A 36 -6.79 -1.50 9.30
CA PRO A 36 -8.22 -1.77 9.15
C PRO A 36 -8.91 -0.95 8.03
N TYR A 37 -9.93 -1.53 7.38
CA TYR A 37 -10.70 -0.85 6.31
C TYR A 37 -11.48 0.40 6.78
N PHE A 38 -11.64 0.58 8.08
CA PHE A 38 -12.43 1.66 8.68
C PHE A 38 -11.63 2.97 8.89
N ILE A 39 -10.48 3.11 8.24
CA ILE A 39 -9.69 4.34 8.29
C ILE A 39 -10.31 5.36 7.34
N ASN A 40 -10.63 6.55 7.86
CA ASN A 40 -10.99 7.71 7.08
C ASN A 40 -10.51 8.98 7.79
N LEU A 41 -9.35 9.49 7.37
CA LEU A 41 -8.76 10.71 7.91
C LEU A 41 -9.51 11.99 7.50
N ASN A 42 -10.44 11.92 6.54
CA ASN A 42 -11.29 13.02 6.11
C ASN A 42 -12.76 12.83 6.53
N ALA A 43 -13.02 12.04 7.58
CA ALA A 43 -14.38 11.88 8.09
C ALA A 43 -14.93 13.22 8.64
N VAL A 44 -16.23 13.45 8.46
CA VAL A 44 -16.92 14.64 8.98
C VAL A 44 -16.92 14.64 10.50
N GLU A 45 -17.13 13.48 11.11
CA GLU A 45 -17.18 13.34 12.55
C GLU A 45 -15.76 13.28 13.16
N PRO A 46 -15.40 14.20 14.08
CA PRO A 46 -14.07 14.23 14.69
C PRO A 46 -13.67 12.92 15.40
N GLU A 47 -14.65 12.21 15.97
CA GLU A 47 -14.43 10.91 16.60
C GLU A 47 -13.95 9.86 15.59
N LYS A 48 -14.50 9.84 14.37
CA LYS A 48 -14.05 8.90 13.32
C LYS A 48 -12.63 9.23 12.86
N VAL A 49 -12.28 10.51 12.79
CA VAL A 49 -10.90 10.93 12.50
C VAL A 49 -9.95 10.48 13.61
N HIS A 50 -10.32 10.66 14.88
CA HIS A 50 -9.53 10.21 16.02
C HIS A 50 -9.33 8.69 16.00
N MET A 51 -10.40 7.92 15.82
CA MET A 51 -10.36 6.46 15.69
C MET A 51 -9.52 6.00 14.50
N SER A 52 -9.53 6.75 13.40
CA SER A 52 -8.70 6.45 12.22
C SER A 52 -7.21 6.60 12.52
N LYS A 53 -6.81 7.68 13.22
CA LYS A 53 -5.43 7.86 13.68
C LYS A 53 -5.02 6.75 14.63
N GLU A 54 -5.87 6.41 15.59
CA GLU A 54 -5.58 5.37 16.57
C GLU A 54 -5.41 3.99 15.89
N ARG A 55 -6.21 3.67 14.87
CA ARG A 55 -6.03 2.45 14.08
C ARG A 55 -4.68 2.40 13.38
N ILE A 56 -4.24 3.51 12.77
CA ILE A 56 -2.91 3.58 12.13
C ILE A 56 -1.81 3.40 13.17
N LEU A 57 -1.91 4.11 14.32
CA LEU A 57 -0.95 4.00 15.42
C LEU A 57 -0.87 2.57 15.98
N GLN A 58 -2.00 1.93 16.25
CA GLN A 58 -2.05 0.55 16.74
C GLN A 58 -1.45 -0.42 15.74
N THR A 59 -1.78 -0.27 14.45
CA THR A 59 -1.21 -1.09 13.37
C THR A 59 0.31 -0.94 13.36
N ALA A 60 0.83 0.30 13.37
CA ALA A 60 2.27 0.57 13.35
C ALA A 60 2.99 0.06 14.60
N ARG A 61 2.37 0.20 15.79
CA ARG A 61 2.94 -0.28 17.06
C ARG A 61 3.08 -1.80 17.07
N ILE A 62 2.03 -2.53 16.69
CA ILE A 62 2.09 -3.99 16.61
C ILE A 62 3.02 -4.45 15.47
N ALA A 63 2.99 -3.78 14.32
CA ALA A 63 3.88 -4.04 13.20
C ALA A 63 5.37 -3.91 13.58
N ALA A 64 5.70 -2.91 14.40
CA ALA A 64 7.06 -2.73 14.90
C ALA A 64 7.53 -3.91 15.76
N LEU A 65 6.64 -4.52 16.56
CA LEU A 65 6.97 -5.64 17.44
C LEU A 65 7.35 -6.92 16.67
N PHE A 66 6.78 -7.13 15.48
CA PHE A 66 7.14 -8.25 14.62
C PHE A 66 8.13 -7.87 13.50
N GLY A 67 8.68 -6.65 13.54
CA GLY A 67 9.71 -6.20 12.60
C GLY A 67 9.21 -5.95 11.18
N ALA A 68 7.95 -5.50 11.02
CA ALA A 68 7.44 -5.11 9.71
C ALA A 68 8.24 -3.94 9.12
N LYS A 69 8.44 -3.94 7.80
CA LYS A 69 9.09 -2.81 7.11
C LYS A 69 8.16 -1.59 6.98
N SER A 70 6.90 -1.84 6.67
CA SER A 70 5.89 -0.83 6.38
C SER A 70 4.50 -1.29 6.82
N ILE A 71 3.60 -0.32 7.00
CA ILE A 71 2.17 -0.57 7.07
C ILE A 71 1.45 0.14 5.93
N THR A 72 0.41 -0.48 5.36
CA THR A 72 -0.44 0.10 4.32
C THR A 72 -1.89 0.25 4.78
N PHE A 73 -2.61 1.18 4.15
CA PHE A 73 -4.04 1.42 4.38
C PHE A 73 -4.59 2.42 3.35
N HIS A 74 -5.90 2.37 3.14
CA HIS A 74 -6.63 3.42 2.41
C HIS A 74 -6.86 4.62 3.34
N ALA A 75 -6.39 5.80 2.95
CA ALA A 75 -6.29 6.93 3.89
C ALA A 75 -7.63 7.65 4.16
N ALA A 76 -8.46 7.86 3.14
CA ALA A 76 -9.68 8.64 3.25
C ALA A 76 -10.64 8.50 2.06
N PHE A 77 -11.82 9.08 2.20
CA PHE A 77 -12.76 9.37 1.11
C PHE A 77 -12.89 10.89 0.92
N TYR A 78 -13.15 11.34 -0.31
CA TYR A 78 -13.37 12.77 -0.58
C TYR A 78 -14.65 13.30 0.06
N LEU A 79 -15.70 12.46 0.13
CA LEU A 79 -17.04 12.85 0.59
C LEU A 79 -17.54 14.07 -0.20
N GLU A 80 -17.88 15.17 0.48
CA GLU A 80 -18.31 16.43 -0.13
C GLU A 80 -17.16 17.45 -0.31
N SER A 81 -15.95 17.10 0.14
CA SER A 81 -14.77 17.97 0.04
C SER A 81 -14.12 17.87 -1.34
N THR A 82 -13.49 18.95 -1.77
CA THR A 82 -12.64 18.93 -2.96
C THR A 82 -11.38 18.08 -2.74
N PRO A 83 -10.70 17.61 -3.80
CA PRO A 83 -9.44 16.89 -3.66
C PRO A 83 -8.37 17.67 -2.87
N GLN A 84 -8.29 19.00 -3.06
CA GLN A 84 -7.28 19.82 -2.38
C GLN A 84 -7.60 20.06 -0.89
N GLU A 85 -8.88 20.21 -0.53
CA GLU A 85 -9.30 20.27 0.87
C GLU A 85 -9.02 18.93 1.57
N THR A 86 -9.42 17.83 0.94
CA THR A 86 -9.17 16.47 1.44
C THR A 86 -7.68 16.22 1.63
N TYR A 87 -6.85 16.61 0.66
CA TYR A 87 -5.40 16.50 0.75
C TYR A 87 -4.84 17.24 1.97
N THR A 88 -5.31 18.46 2.20
CA THR A 88 -4.85 19.29 3.33
C THR A 88 -5.20 18.64 4.68
N THR A 89 -6.43 18.12 4.79
CA THR A 89 -6.91 17.40 6.00
C THR A 89 -6.13 16.11 6.23
N VAL A 90 -5.99 15.27 5.20
CA VAL A 90 -5.26 13.99 5.28
C VAL A 90 -3.79 14.24 5.66
N LYS A 91 -3.11 15.20 4.99
CA LYS A 91 -1.72 15.55 5.29
C LYS A 91 -1.54 15.95 6.75
N LYS A 92 -2.41 16.83 7.27
CA LYS A 92 -2.36 17.28 8.67
C LYS A 92 -2.44 16.09 9.62
N HIS A 93 -3.43 15.22 9.45
CA HIS A 93 -3.66 14.12 10.36
C HIS A 93 -2.63 13.00 10.22
N LEU A 94 -2.12 12.75 9.02
CA LEU A 94 -1.02 11.81 8.80
C LEU A 94 0.27 12.31 9.45
N GLN A 95 0.56 13.61 9.38
CA GLN A 95 1.71 14.21 10.06
C GLN A 95 1.62 14.06 11.59
N GLU A 96 0.43 14.21 12.17
CA GLU A 96 0.21 13.99 13.62
C GLU A 96 0.49 12.53 14.02
N VAL A 97 0.09 11.56 13.20
CA VAL A 97 0.38 10.13 13.40
C VAL A 97 1.88 9.87 13.32
N VAL A 98 2.54 10.32 12.25
CA VAL A 98 3.99 10.15 12.05
C VAL A 98 4.80 10.78 13.18
N ASN A 99 4.42 11.99 13.62
CA ASN A 99 5.09 12.66 14.74
C ASN A 99 4.94 11.89 16.05
N THR A 100 3.80 11.24 16.26
CA THR A 100 3.56 10.40 17.44
C THR A 100 4.44 9.15 17.39
N LEU A 101 4.48 8.44 16.26
CA LEU A 101 5.35 7.28 16.09
C LEU A 101 6.84 7.62 16.22
N ARG A 102 7.25 8.78 15.70
CA ARG A 102 8.62 9.28 15.85
C ARG A 102 9.01 9.51 17.31
N ARG A 103 8.10 10.10 18.11
CA ARG A 103 8.31 10.26 19.56
C ARG A 103 8.38 8.93 20.31
N GLU A 104 7.66 7.93 19.83
CA GLU A 104 7.71 6.55 20.34
C GLU A 104 8.95 5.77 19.88
N GLY A 105 9.79 6.34 19.02
CA GLY A 105 10.94 5.65 18.42
C GLY A 105 10.55 4.54 17.44
N ASN A 106 9.30 4.52 16.99
CA ASN A 106 8.81 3.56 16.01
C ASN A 106 9.33 3.94 14.61
N LYS A 107 9.97 2.97 13.94
CA LYS A 107 10.64 3.15 12.64
C LYS A 107 9.89 2.53 11.46
N VAL A 108 8.69 2.01 11.68
CA VAL A 108 7.89 1.41 10.60
C VAL A 108 7.50 2.51 9.62
N THR A 109 7.66 2.23 8.33
CA THR A 109 7.27 3.17 7.27
C THR A 109 5.76 3.22 7.14
N ILE A 110 5.19 4.42 7.07
CA ILE A 110 3.76 4.62 6.89
C ILE A 110 3.47 4.72 5.39
N SER A 111 2.70 3.78 4.86
CA SER A 111 2.51 3.64 3.42
C SER A 111 1.06 3.71 2.97
N PRO A 112 0.45 4.91 2.93
CA PRO A 112 -0.88 5.07 2.35
C PRO A 112 -0.92 4.53 0.91
N GLU A 113 -2.00 3.86 0.59
CA GLU A 113 -2.14 3.10 -0.65
C GLU A 113 -2.78 3.90 -1.78
N VAL A 114 -2.35 3.62 -3.01
CA VAL A 114 -3.08 4.03 -4.22
C VAL A 114 -4.38 3.24 -4.33
N THR A 115 -5.52 3.93 -4.40
CA THR A 115 -6.85 3.30 -4.30
C THR A 115 -7.55 3.13 -5.64
N GLY A 116 -8.39 2.10 -5.76
CA GLY A 116 -9.08 1.74 -6.99
C GLY A 116 -10.35 2.52 -7.33
N LYS A 117 -10.86 3.36 -6.41
CA LYS A 117 -12.12 4.10 -6.59
C LYS A 117 -11.90 5.60 -6.73
N PRO A 118 -12.48 6.27 -7.74
CA PRO A 118 -12.40 7.73 -7.87
C PRO A 118 -12.99 8.52 -6.69
N THR A 119 -13.85 7.90 -5.88
CA THR A 119 -14.43 8.51 -4.66
C THR A 119 -13.50 8.43 -3.44
N GLN A 120 -12.43 7.64 -3.52
CA GLN A 120 -11.42 7.50 -2.47
C GLN A 120 -10.24 8.44 -2.72
N PHE A 121 -9.74 9.02 -1.65
CA PHE A 121 -8.45 9.68 -1.66
C PHE A 121 -7.36 8.61 -1.87
N GLY A 122 -6.37 8.91 -2.70
CA GLY A 122 -5.29 7.98 -3.01
C GLY A 122 -5.07 7.81 -4.50
N SER A 123 -5.19 8.89 -5.27
CA SER A 123 -4.60 8.92 -6.61
C SER A 123 -3.07 8.85 -6.52
N LEU A 124 -2.43 8.38 -7.59
CA LEU A 124 -0.97 8.30 -7.67
C LEU A 124 -0.29 9.64 -7.30
N GLU A 125 -0.82 10.76 -7.81
CA GLU A 125 -0.27 12.08 -7.54
C GLU A 125 -0.41 12.48 -6.06
N GLU A 126 -1.56 12.22 -5.42
CA GLU A 126 -1.78 12.52 -4.01
C GLU A 126 -0.84 11.73 -3.10
N ILE A 127 -0.68 10.42 -3.36
CA ILE A 127 0.18 9.54 -2.55
C ILE A 127 1.66 9.91 -2.71
N LEU A 128 2.12 10.17 -3.94
CA LEU A 128 3.49 10.62 -4.17
C LEU A 128 3.74 11.99 -3.53
N ARG A 129 2.77 12.90 -3.59
CA ARG A 129 2.88 14.21 -2.95
C ARG A 129 2.98 14.09 -1.43
N LEU A 130 2.12 13.28 -0.78
CA LEU A 130 2.22 13.00 0.66
C LEU A 130 3.59 12.44 1.04
N SER A 131 4.09 11.47 0.26
CA SER A 131 5.39 10.83 0.50
C SER A 131 6.57 11.79 0.32
N SER A 132 6.45 12.79 -0.57
CA SER A 132 7.48 13.82 -0.75
C SER A 132 7.45 14.89 0.35
N GLU A 133 6.29 15.16 0.94
CA GLU A 133 6.09 16.25 1.90
C GLU A 133 6.19 15.80 3.37
N ILE A 134 6.10 14.50 3.67
CA ILE A 134 6.13 13.95 5.03
C ILE A 134 7.23 12.90 5.16
N GLU A 135 8.28 13.22 5.92
CA GLU A 135 9.36 12.28 6.23
C GLU A 135 8.85 11.09 7.07
N GLY A 136 9.12 9.87 6.60
CA GLY A 136 8.62 8.62 7.20
C GLY A 136 7.37 8.06 6.51
N VAL A 137 6.87 8.76 5.48
CA VAL A 137 5.81 8.29 4.59
C VAL A 137 6.41 7.87 3.24
N ALA A 138 6.01 6.70 2.72
CA ALA A 138 6.40 6.22 1.39
C ALA A 138 5.19 5.55 0.73
N PRO A 139 5.02 5.58 -0.60
CA PRO A 139 3.83 5.04 -1.23
C PRO A 139 3.71 3.52 -1.05
N CYS A 140 2.49 3.02 -0.79
CA CYS A 140 2.13 1.68 -1.23
C CYS A 140 1.49 1.82 -2.62
N LEU A 141 2.14 1.25 -3.66
CA LEU A 141 1.64 1.31 -5.02
C LEU A 141 0.87 0.03 -5.34
N ASP A 142 -0.44 0.15 -5.41
CA ASP A 142 -1.27 -0.85 -6.06
C ASP A 142 -1.51 -0.44 -7.53
N PHE A 143 -0.85 -1.17 -8.44
CA PHE A 143 -0.98 -0.93 -9.87
C PHE A 143 -2.33 -1.40 -10.41
N SER A 144 -2.89 -2.45 -9.84
CA SER A 144 -4.20 -2.98 -10.22
C SER A 144 -5.32 -2.02 -9.83
N HIS A 145 -5.24 -1.43 -8.63
CA HIS A 145 -6.11 -0.34 -8.22
C HIS A 145 -5.98 0.87 -9.15
N TRP A 146 -4.76 1.28 -9.47
CA TRP A 146 -4.57 2.42 -10.37
C TRP A 146 -5.15 2.16 -11.76
N HIS A 147 -5.02 0.94 -12.27
CA HIS A 147 -5.66 0.52 -13.51
C HIS A 147 -7.19 0.57 -13.40
N ALA A 148 -7.76 -0.06 -12.36
CA ALA A 148 -9.20 -0.06 -12.10
C ALA A 148 -9.80 1.34 -11.97
N ARG A 149 -9.03 2.29 -11.39
CA ARG A 149 -9.43 3.68 -11.20
C ARG A 149 -9.44 4.48 -12.49
N THR A 150 -8.51 4.22 -13.41
CA THR A 150 -8.25 5.07 -14.57
C THR A 150 -8.62 4.47 -15.91
N GLY A 151 -8.73 3.14 -15.99
CA GLY A 151 -8.81 2.39 -17.25
C GLY A 151 -7.53 2.46 -18.11
N LYS A 152 -6.41 2.91 -17.52
CA LYS A 152 -5.08 3.09 -18.15
C LYS A 152 -4.01 2.46 -17.28
N ALA A 153 -2.73 2.68 -17.57
CA ALA A 153 -1.62 2.13 -16.78
C ALA A 153 -1.63 0.60 -16.75
N ASN A 154 -1.71 0.00 -17.94
CA ASN A 154 -1.78 -1.45 -18.10
C ASN A 154 -0.95 -1.95 -19.28
N SER A 155 0.20 -1.31 -19.49
CA SER A 155 1.16 -1.67 -20.52
C SER A 155 2.58 -1.38 -20.06
N TYR A 156 3.56 -2.04 -20.69
CA TYR A 156 4.97 -1.90 -20.35
C TYR A 156 5.44 -0.45 -20.22
N GLN A 157 5.13 0.37 -21.23
CA GLN A 157 5.56 1.77 -21.26
C GLN A 157 4.89 2.58 -20.15
N GLU A 158 3.59 2.39 -19.92
CA GLU A 158 2.89 3.12 -18.85
C GLU A 158 3.40 2.72 -17.46
N PHE A 159 3.80 1.47 -17.25
CA PHE A 159 4.44 1.05 -16.00
C PHE A 159 5.81 1.71 -15.81
N LEU A 160 6.62 1.81 -16.88
CA LEU A 160 7.89 2.56 -16.83
C LEU A 160 7.65 4.04 -16.49
N ASP A 161 6.66 4.67 -17.11
CA ASP A 161 6.33 6.08 -16.87
C ASP A 161 5.92 6.33 -15.41
N ILE A 162 5.18 5.39 -14.79
CA ILE A 162 4.84 5.44 -13.36
C ILE A 162 6.09 5.33 -12.50
N LEU A 163 6.98 4.38 -12.79
CA LEU A 163 8.24 4.21 -12.06
C LEU A 163 9.15 5.44 -12.20
N ASP A 164 9.18 6.06 -13.38
CA ASP A 164 9.86 7.34 -13.63
C ASP A 164 9.26 8.48 -12.80
N GLN A 165 7.94 8.55 -12.71
CA GLN A 165 7.27 9.55 -11.88
C GLN A 165 7.63 9.37 -10.39
N VAL A 166 7.68 8.13 -9.90
CA VAL A 166 8.09 7.78 -8.53
C VAL A 166 9.54 8.23 -8.28
N GLU A 167 10.48 7.81 -9.15
CA GLU A 167 11.89 8.15 -9.02
C GLU A 167 12.15 9.66 -9.11
N ARG A 168 11.45 10.36 -10.01
CA ARG A 168 11.57 11.82 -10.14
C ARG A 168 11.09 12.57 -8.90
N LYS A 169 10.00 12.12 -8.27
CA LYS A 169 9.40 12.80 -7.11
C LYS A 169 10.04 12.42 -5.78
N LEU A 170 10.44 11.16 -5.62
CA LEU A 170 10.87 10.59 -4.33
C LEU A 170 12.34 10.12 -4.35
N GLY A 171 13.00 10.19 -5.51
CA GLY A 171 14.37 9.73 -5.69
C GLY A 171 14.49 8.22 -5.86
N ARG A 172 15.70 7.77 -6.19
CA ARG A 172 16.03 6.36 -6.42
C ARG A 172 15.71 5.45 -5.23
N GLN A 173 15.86 5.97 -4.00
CA GLN A 173 15.58 5.23 -2.78
C GLN A 173 14.15 4.70 -2.71
N ALA A 174 13.18 5.41 -3.30
CA ALA A 174 11.80 4.94 -3.35
C ALA A 174 11.66 3.66 -4.18
N LEU A 175 12.39 3.53 -5.30
CA LEU A 175 12.43 2.31 -6.11
C LEU A 175 13.20 1.17 -5.46
N ASP A 176 14.09 1.46 -4.50
CA ASP A 176 14.89 0.46 -3.80
C ASP A 176 14.18 -0.10 -2.53
N ASN A 177 13.02 0.44 -2.16
CA ASN A 177 12.24 -0.03 -1.01
C ASN A 177 10.73 0.14 -1.23
N MET A 178 10.22 -0.34 -2.36
CA MET A 178 8.80 -0.25 -2.69
C MET A 178 7.94 -1.22 -1.86
N HIS A 179 6.74 -0.77 -1.49
CA HIS A 179 5.64 -1.61 -1.07
C HIS A 179 4.66 -1.65 -2.25
N ILE A 180 4.50 -2.82 -2.86
CA ILE A 180 3.64 -3.00 -4.03
C ILE A 180 2.55 -4.00 -3.68
N HIS A 181 1.31 -3.63 -4.01
CA HIS A 181 0.16 -4.52 -3.99
C HIS A 181 -0.19 -4.92 -5.42
N LEU A 182 -0.63 -6.15 -5.57
CA LEU A 182 -0.98 -6.71 -6.86
C LEU A 182 -2.06 -7.77 -6.74
N SER A 183 -3.11 -7.62 -7.53
CA SER A 183 -4.19 -8.59 -7.66
C SER A 183 -4.88 -8.44 -9.01
N GLY A 184 -5.71 -9.40 -9.42
CA GLY A 184 -6.69 -9.10 -10.47
C GLY A 184 -7.80 -8.23 -9.89
N ILE A 185 -8.40 -7.32 -10.67
CA ILE A 185 -9.52 -6.50 -10.19
C ILE A 185 -10.66 -6.49 -11.21
N ALA A 186 -11.86 -6.81 -10.74
CA ALA A 186 -13.09 -6.47 -11.46
C ALA A 186 -13.41 -4.99 -11.21
N TYR A 187 -13.62 -4.20 -12.26
CA TYR A 187 -13.92 -2.78 -12.14
C TYR A 187 -14.95 -2.31 -13.17
N GLY A 188 -15.51 -1.12 -12.94
CA GLY A 188 -16.43 -0.48 -13.86
C GLY A 188 -16.28 1.03 -13.83
N LYS A 189 -17.30 1.76 -14.29
CA LYS A 189 -17.28 3.24 -14.33
C LYS A 189 -17.06 3.92 -12.97
N LYS A 190 -17.31 3.20 -11.88
CA LYS A 190 -17.13 3.69 -10.49
C LYS A 190 -15.81 3.22 -9.85
N GLY A 191 -14.91 2.65 -10.64
CA GLY A 191 -13.65 2.04 -10.18
C GLY A 191 -13.81 0.58 -9.76
N GLU A 192 -12.92 0.17 -8.87
CA GLU A 192 -12.80 -1.18 -8.30
C GLU A 192 -14.14 -1.70 -7.72
N ILE A 193 -14.45 -2.97 -7.99
CA ILE A 193 -15.65 -3.68 -7.49
C ILE A 193 -15.23 -4.79 -6.53
N LYS A 194 -14.28 -5.63 -6.94
CA LYS A 194 -13.71 -6.71 -6.12
C LYS A 194 -12.38 -7.19 -6.69
N HIS A 195 -11.56 -7.78 -5.81
CA HIS A 195 -10.37 -8.51 -6.21
C HIS A 195 -10.74 -9.82 -6.92
N LEU A 196 -9.83 -10.28 -7.77
CA LEU A 196 -9.87 -11.48 -8.59
C LEU A 196 -8.48 -12.15 -8.55
N MET A 197 -8.40 -13.36 -9.07
CA MET A 197 -7.12 -13.92 -9.49
C MET A 197 -6.60 -13.13 -10.71
N LEU A 198 -5.28 -13.00 -10.84
CA LEU A 198 -4.62 -12.29 -11.95
C LEU A 198 -5.02 -12.85 -13.32
N PRO A 199 -5.07 -14.19 -13.55
CA PRO A 199 -5.52 -14.76 -14.83
C PRO A 199 -6.96 -14.44 -15.20
N ASP A 200 -7.80 -14.06 -14.22
CA ASP A 200 -9.22 -13.74 -14.42
C ASP A 200 -9.47 -12.25 -14.67
N SER A 201 -8.40 -11.44 -14.75
CA SER A 201 -8.46 -10.00 -14.99
C SER A 201 -7.72 -9.62 -16.26
N ASP A 202 -7.92 -8.39 -16.74
CA ASP A 202 -7.20 -7.83 -17.88
C ASP A 202 -5.84 -7.21 -17.49
N PHE A 203 -5.43 -7.32 -16.22
CA PHE A 203 -4.21 -6.71 -15.74
C PHE A 203 -2.96 -7.42 -16.30
N GLN A 204 -2.11 -6.66 -17.00
CA GLN A 204 -0.91 -7.10 -17.70
C GLN A 204 0.29 -7.26 -16.73
N TYR A 205 0.14 -8.13 -15.72
CA TYR A 205 1.15 -8.32 -14.66
C TYR A 205 2.54 -8.72 -15.20
N ALA A 206 2.61 -9.48 -16.30
CA ALA A 206 3.89 -9.85 -16.91
C ALA A 206 4.67 -8.62 -17.41
N GLU A 207 3.97 -7.64 -17.99
CA GLU A 207 4.58 -6.38 -18.44
C GLU A 207 5.00 -5.51 -17.25
N LEU A 208 4.22 -5.48 -16.16
CA LEU A 208 4.63 -4.81 -14.93
C LEU A 208 5.92 -5.44 -14.37
N LEU A 209 5.97 -6.77 -14.23
CA LEU A 209 7.14 -7.47 -13.71
C LEU A 209 8.39 -7.22 -14.56
N LYS A 210 8.23 -7.13 -15.89
CA LYS A 210 9.29 -6.73 -16.82
C LYS A 210 9.78 -5.31 -16.52
N ALA A 211 8.88 -4.36 -16.32
CA ALA A 211 9.24 -2.97 -16.01
C ALA A 211 9.97 -2.87 -14.66
N LEU A 212 9.48 -3.58 -13.63
CA LEU A 212 10.12 -3.67 -12.32
C LEU A 212 11.54 -4.26 -12.43
N LYS A 213 11.74 -5.30 -13.26
CA LYS A 213 13.05 -5.92 -13.48
C LYS A 213 14.00 -4.97 -14.21
N GLU A 214 13.55 -4.31 -15.28
CA GLU A 214 14.37 -3.35 -16.04
C GLU A 214 14.85 -2.20 -15.15
N ARG A 215 13.94 -1.67 -14.32
CA ARG A 215 14.24 -0.57 -13.38
C ARG A 215 14.95 -1.02 -12.11
N LYS A 216 15.26 -2.32 -12.00
CA LYS A 216 15.93 -2.94 -10.85
C LYS A 216 15.24 -2.57 -9.54
N VAL A 217 13.92 -2.54 -9.54
CA VAL A 217 13.11 -2.23 -8.37
C VAL A 217 13.39 -3.26 -7.27
N LYS A 218 13.44 -2.80 -6.03
CA LYS A 218 13.54 -3.63 -4.83
C LYS A 218 12.42 -3.27 -3.87
N GLY A 219 12.10 -4.22 -2.99
CA GLY A 219 11.02 -4.05 -2.03
C GLY A 219 10.24 -5.33 -1.86
N VAL A 220 8.92 -5.19 -1.73
CA VAL A 220 7.98 -6.30 -1.62
C VAL A 220 6.86 -6.15 -2.65
N VAL A 221 6.40 -7.29 -3.16
CA VAL A 221 5.16 -7.42 -3.92
C VAL A 221 4.26 -8.34 -3.10
N ILE A 222 3.11 -7.83 -2.67
CA ILE A 222 2.10 -8.55 -1.90
C ILE A 222 0.96 -8.89 -2.85
N SER A 223 0.61 -10.18 -2.91
CA SER A 223 -0.55 -10.65 -3.66
C SER A 223 -1.79 -10.50 -2.80
N GLU A 224 -2.81 -9.81 -3.31
CA GLU A 224 -4.10 -9.61 -2.64
C GLU A 224 -5.26 -10.31 -3.36
N SER A 225 -4.92 -11.24 -4.25
CA SER A 225 -5.89 -11.96 -5.06
C SER A 225 -6.77 -12.87 -4.20
N ILE A 226 -8.03 -12.98 -4.59
CA ILE A 226 -8.98 -13.90 -3.95
C ILE A 226 -9.52 -14.91 -4.98
N PRO A 227 -9.76 -16.18 -4.59
CA PRO A 227 -9.64 -16.73 -3.23
C PRO A 227 -8.26 -17.33 -2.88
N HIS A 228 -7.30 -17.38 -3.82
CA HIS A 228 -6.04 -18.11 -3.66
C HIS A 228 -4.81 -17.22 -3.87
N LEU A 229 -4.58 -16.27 -2.95
CA LEU A 229 -3.46 -15.31 -3.04
C LEU A 229 -2.08 -15.98 -3.19
N GLU A 230 -1.89 -17.17 -2.60
CA GLU A 230 -0.65 -17.93 -2.68
C GLU A 230 -0.36 -18.47 -4.09
N GLN A 231 -1.40 -18.79 -4.86
CA GLN A 231 -1.24 -19.25 -6.25
C GLN A 231 -0.76 -18.10 -7.12
N ASP A 232 -1.32 -16.90 -6.96
CA ASP A 232 -0.87 -15.72 -7.68
C ASP A 232 0.51 -15.24 -7.22
N ALA A 233 0.83 -15.37 -5.93
CA ALA A 233 2.18 -15.09 -5.45
C ALA A 233 3.23 -16.01 -6.12
N LEU A 234 2.90 -17.29 -6.32
CA LEU A 234 3.76 -18.24 -7.06
C LEU A 234 3.81 -17.93 -8.56
N LEU A 235 2.67 -17.57 -9.17
CA LEU A 235 2.59 -17.15 -10.57
C LEU A 235 3.48 -15.94 -10.84
N LEU A 236 3.39 -14.90 -10.01
CA LEU A 236 4.21 -13.70 -10.10
C LEU A 236 5.70 -14.01 -9.93
N GLN A 237 6.04 -14.84 -8.95
CA GLN A 237 7.43 -15.27 -8.72
C GLN A 237 7.99 -16.04 -9.91
N GLN A 238 7.23 -16.98 -10.47
CA GLN A 238 7.65 -17.77 -11.61
C GLN A 238 7.82 -16.89 -12.85
N THR A 239 6.82 -16.06 -13.15
CA THR A 239 6.86 -15.09 -14.26
C THR A 239 8.09 -14.20 -14.16
N TYR A 240 8.41 -13.66 -12.97
CA TYR A 240 9.58 -12.80 -12.78
C TYR A 240 10.91 -13.54 -13.02
N ARG A 241 11.00 -14.82 -12.63
CA ARG A 241 12.21 -15.65 -12.85
C ARG A 241 12.42 -16.01 -14.32
N ASP A 242 11.34 -16.16 -15.07
CA ASP A 242 11.38 -16.54 -16.49
C ASP A 242 11.69 -15.36 -17.42
N LEU A 243 11.52 -14.12 -16.94
CA LEU A 243 12.04 -12.95 -17.62
C LEU A 243 13.57 -13.09 -17.73
N ARG A 244 14.10 -12.94 -18.95
CA ARG A 244 15.55 -12.95 -19.21
C ARG A 244 16.23 -11.71 -18.66
#